data_AF-A0A843BT94-F1
#
_entry.id   AF-A0A843BT94-F1
#
_cell.length_a   1.000
_cell.length_b   1.000
_cell.length_c   1.000
_cell.angle_alpha   90.00
_cell.angle_beta   90.00
_cell.angle_gamma   90.00
#
_symmetry.space_group_name_H-M   'P 1'
#
loop_
_entity.id
_entity.type
_entity.pdbx_description
1 polymer ?
#
loop_
_entity_poly.entity_id
_entity_poly.type
_entity_poly.pdbx_seq_one_letter_code
_entity_poly.pdbx_strand_id
1 'polypeptide(L)'
;MISSIKRIRFIIKQSAYWKKRFLVLRIGLYLACIILAFALSMATGIFNVYYYFLDILKIVIFFSMVMATAYFIVGDKEMYVNWHDRSYRNKVLQGKLVLAVLEGMLFLIVSTAILGIFYLSGFPYEYEQKHFPGDASTSPLRFSPSSLEGLLFAFIIVLQVVALFTSIYWYYNRCWKVTGFNKYKKIIKIDLIRGLVPLIINMLIWGLFLVLLDQVYFNFIYPEAYPNFHFLDGSIFSTQPYLYLLVQLGLLVAFNLFYIIDGIIANKRRTNFIEIDPLTTVD
;
A
#
# COMPACT_ATOMS: atom_id res chain seq x y z
N MET A 1 12.79 -8.90 17.99
CA MET A 1 11.99 -7.99 17.16
C MET A 1 11.62 -6.71 17.90
N ILE A 2 10.99 -6.79 19.07
CA ILE A 2 10.59 -5.64 19.91
C ILE A 2 11.76 -4.68 20.24
N SER A 3 12.95 -5.21 20.49
CA SER A 3 14.15 -4.39 20.75
C SER A 3 14.56 -3.51 19.55
N SER A 4 14.47 -4.05 18.33
CA SER A 4 14.75 -3.32 17.08
C SER A 4 13.74 -2.18 16.87
N ILE A 5 12.45 -2.46 17.08
CA ILE A 5 11.36 -1.48 16.95
C ILE A 5 11.54 -0.31 17.91
N LYS A 6 11.76 -0.60 19.20
CA LYS A 6 11.99 0.43 20.23
C LYS A 6 13.19 1.29 19.90
N ARG A 7 14.27 0.68 19.40
CA ARG A 7 15.51 1.37 19.02
C ARG A 7 15.34 2.32 17.84
N ILE A 8 14.66 1.90 16.76
CA ILE A 8 14.39 2.78 15.61
C ILE A 8 13.56 4.00 16.04
N ARG A 9 12.50 3.78 16.82
CA ARG A 9 11.68 4.88 17.37
C ARG A 9 12.50 5.83 18.24
N PHE A 10 13.41 5.27 19.04
CA PHE A 10 14.31 6.05 19.88
C PHE A 10 15.29 6.90 19.06
N ILE A 11 15.91 6.34 18.01
CA ILE A 11 16.80 7.08 17.10
C ILE A 11 16.06 8.27 16.46
N ILE A 12 14.85 8.04 15.97
CA ILE A 12 14.02 9.10 15.35
C ILE A 12 13.67 10.18 16.39
N LYS A 13 13.30 9.78 17.62
CA LYS A 13 12.89 10.71 18.68
C LYS A 13 14.05 11.57 19.20
N GLN A 14 15.25 11.01 19.32
CA GLN A 14 16.43 11.69 19.85
C GLN A 14 17.15 12.55 18.81
N SER A 15 17.11 12.19 17.54
CA SER A 15 17.79 12.95 16.49
C SER A 15 16.99 14.20 16.12
N ALA A 16 17.55 15.38 16.38
CA ALA A 16 16.97 16.64 15.91
C ALA A 16 16.78 16.67 14.38
N TYR A 17 17.69 16.01 13.66
CA TYR A 17 17.61 15.83 12.21
C TYR A 17 16.40 15.00 11.78
N TRP A 18 16.17 13.85 12.43
CA TRP A 18 15.11 12.93 12.02
C TRP A 18 13.74 13.31 12.56
N LYS A 19 13.66 13.82 13.80
CA LYS A 19 12.39 14.08 14.48
C LYS A 19 11.45 14.95 13.64
N LYS A 20 11.92 16.11 13.18
CA LYS A 20 11.10 17.04 12.37
C LYS A 20 10.79 16.44 10.99
N ARG A 21 11.78 15.83 10.34
CA ARG A 21 11.62 15.26 8.98
C ARG A 21 10.65 14.09 8.94
N PHE A 22 10.74 13.17 9.88
CA PHE A 22 9.81 12.04 9.98
C PHE A 22 8.40 12.51 10.32
N LEU A 23 8.26 13.50 11.20
CA LEU A 23 6.95 14.05 11.53
C LEU A 23 6.30 14.68 10.29
N VAL A 24 7.03 15.53 9.57
CA VAL A 24 6.55 16.16 8.33
C VAL A 24 6.23 15.14 7.26
N LEU A 25 7.12 14.16 7.03
CA LEU A 25 6.89 13.08 6.07
C LEU A 25 5.64 12.28 6.44
N ARG A 26 5.51 11.86 7.70
CA ARG A 26 4.40 11.06 8.17
C ARG A 26 3.09 11.81 8.01
N ILE A 27 2.99 13.04 8.52
CA ILE A 27 1.76 13.85 8.42
C ILE A 27 1.43 14.18 6.97
N GLY A 28 2.43 14.64 6.20
CA GLY A 28 2.24 15.01 4.79
C GLY A 28 1.77 13.83 3.95
N LEU A 29 2.41 12.67 4.10
CA LEU A 29 2.00 11.44 3.42
C LEU A 29 0.62 10.98 3.87
N TYR A 30 0.31 11.08 5.16
CA TYR A 30 -1.01 10.74 5.70
C TYR A 30 -2.11 11.57 5.06
N LEU A 31 -1.96 12.89 5.06
CA LEU A 31 -2.93 13.82 4.48
C LEU A 31 -3.07 13.60 2.97
N ALA A 32 -1.95 13.46 2.26
CA ALA A 32 -1.97 13.20 0.82
C ALA A 32 -2.69 11.88 0.50
N CYS A 33 -2.43 10.81 1.26
CA CYS A 33 -3.07 9.52 1.06
C CYS A 33 -4.55 9.54 1.43
N ILE A 34 -4.98 10.28 2.47
CA ILE A 34 -6.40 10.48 2.78
C ILE A 34 -7.07 11.22 1.62
N ILE A 35 -6.54 12.36 1.20
CA ILE A 35 -7.11 13.16 0.11
C ILE A 35 -7.22 12.31 -1.15
N LEU A 36 -6.19 11.54 -1.47
CA LEU A 36 -6.20 10.64 -2.62
C LEU A 36 -7.26 9.54 -2.48
N ALA A 37 -7.42 8.93 -1.30
CA ALA A 37 -8.43 7.90 -1.08
C ALA A 37 -9.85 8.45 -1.27
N PHE A 38 -10.14 9.62 -0.70
CA PHE A 38 -11.43 10.28 -0.85
C PHE A 38 -11.67 10.75 -2.28
N ALA A 39 -10.66 11.33 -2.95
CA ALA A 39 -10.78 11.80 -4.33
C ALA A 39 -11.00 10.64 -5.31
N LEU A 40 -10.27 9.53 -5.15
CA LEU A 40 -10.46 8.34 -5.97
C LEU A 40 -11.83 7.73 -5.71
N SER A 41 -12.20 7.51 -4.45
CA SER A 41 -13.51 6.95 -4.11
C SER A 41 -14.68 7.82 -4.60
N MET A 42 -14.51 9.14 -4.65
CA MET A 42 -15.46 10.06 -5.28
C MET A 42 -15.53 9.90 -6.79
N ALA A 43 -14.39 9.80 -7.45
CA ALA A 43 -14.31 9.68 -8.91
C ALA A 43 -14.80 8.32 -9.43
N THR A 44 -14.71 7.26 -8.63
CA THR A 44 -14.89 5.86 -9.09
C THR A 44 -16.11 5.14 -8.56
N GLY A 45 -16.64 5.55 -7.41
CA GLY A 45 -17.66 4.77 -6.68
C GLY A 45 -18.59 5.61 -5.83
N ILE A 46 -18.48 6.93 -5.92
CA ILE A 46 -19.34 7.89 -5.22
C ILE A 46 -19.43 7.53 -3.73
N PHE A 47 -18.30 7.25 -3.09
CA PHE A 47 -18.22 6.86 -1.67
C PHE A 47 -18.82 5.51 -1.25
N ASN A 48 -19.14 4.57 -2.14
CA ASN A 48 -19.55 3.22 -1.70
C ASN A 48 -18.54 2.58 -0.70
N VAL A 49 -19.03 1.99 0.39
CA VAL A 49 -18.17 1.44 1.46
C VAL A 49 -17.20 0.38 0.95
N TYR A 50 -17.65 -0.52 0.07
CA TYR A 50 -16.80 -1.55 -0.50
C TYR A 50 -15.69 -0.94 -1.38
N TYR A 51 -16.02 0.10 -2.15
CA TYR A 51 -15.08 0.84 -3.02
C TYR A 51 -14.00 1.50 -2.23
N TYR A 52 -14.43 2.28 -1.25
CA TYR A 52 -13.50 2.98 -0.38
C TYR A 52 -12.55 2.00 0.30
N PHE A 53 -13.05 0.84 0.74
CA PHE A 53 -12.20 -0.15 1.40
C PHE A 53 -11.18 -0.79 0.43
N LEU A 54 -11.55 -1.06 -0.81
CA LEU A 54 -10.63 -1.58 -1.82
C LEU A 54 -9.59 -0.53 -2.22
N ASP A 55 -10.00 0.72 -2.45
CA ASP A 55 -9.10 1.81 -2.81
C ASP A 55 -8.10 2.09 -1.69
N ILE A 56 -8.59 2.12 -0.45
CA ILE A 56 -7.72 2.42 0.67
C ILE A 56 -6.69 1.34 0.90
N LEU A 57 -7.02 0.06 0.72
CA LEU A 57 -6.06 -1.03 0.85
C LEU A 57 -4.89 -0.86 -0.14
N LYS A 58 -5.16 -0.48 -1.39
CA LYS A 58 -4.10 -0.20 -2.38
C LYS A 58 -3.25 1.01 -2.00
N ILE A 59 -3.87 2.06 -1.48
CA ILE A 59 -3.16 3.24 -0.97
C ILE A 59 -2.31 2.90 0.25
N VAL A 60 -2.79 2.01 1.14
CA VAL A 60 -2.04 1.53 2.31
C VAL A 60 -0.78 0.78 1.86
N ILE A 61 -0.83 0.01 0.78
CA ILE A 61 0.36 -0.67 0.23
C ILE A 61 1.41 0.37 -0.16
N PHE A 62 1.03 1.40 -0.92
CA PHE A 62 1.93 2.50 -1.30
C PHE A 62 2.48 3.25 -0.08
N PHE A 63 1.60 3.66 0.84
CA PHE A 63 1.98 4.32 2.08
C PHE A 63 3.00 3.49 2.87
N SER A 64 2.76 2.19 3.00
CA SER A 64 3.61 1.28 3.76
C SER A 64 4.98 1.09 3.09
N MET A 65 5.06 1.05 1.76
CA MET A 65 6.33 0.99 1.04
C MET A 65 7.17 2.26 1.23
N VAL A 66 6.54 3.44 1.18
CA VAL A 66 7.22 4.73 1.43
C VAL A 66 7.68 4.82 2.89
N MET A 67 6.84 4.45 3.85
CA MET A 67 7.19 4.45 5.27
C MET A 67 8.29 3.45 5.59
N ALA A 68 8.23 2.25 5.01
CA ALA A 68 9.31 1.30 5.13
C ALA A 68 10.61 1.92 4.58
N THR A 69 10.55 2.60 3.43
CA THR A 69 11.71 3.22 2.78
C THR A 69 12.36 4.22 3.74
N ALA A 70 11.55 5.07 4.35
CA ALA A 70 11.99 6.01 5.38
C ALA A 70 12.62 5.30 6.59
N TYR A 71 11.99 4.25 7.13
CA TYR A 71 12.57 3.51 8.26
C TYR A 71 13.88 2.81 7.90
N PHE A 72 14.03 2.35 6.67
CA PHE A 72 15.25 1.70 6.22
C PHE A 72 16.45 2.64 6.25
N ILE A 73 16.32 3.87 5.78
CA ILE A 73 17.43 4.82 5.74
C ILE A 73 17.90 5.29 7.12
N VAL A 74 17.08 5.12 8.18
CA VAL A 74 17.49 5.42 9.56
C VAL A 74 18.38 4.30 10.10
N GLY A 75 19.63 4.61 10.41
CA GLY A 75 20.54 3.65 11.07
C GLY A 75 21.22 4.26 12.28
N ASP A 76 22.05 3.50 12.97
CA ASP A 76 22.91 4.00 14.03
C ASP A 76 24.26 3.27 14.03
N LYS A 77 25.14 3.65 14.96
CA LYS A 77 26.50 3.10 15.05
C LYS A 77 26.51 1.58 15.24
N GLU A 78 25.62 1.04 16.07
CA GLU A 78 25.57 -0.40 16.31
C GLU A 78 25.06 -1.16 15.07
N MET A 79 24.15 -0.55 14.29
CA MET A 79 23.70 -1.12 13.02
C MET A 79 24.82 -1.16 11.98
N TYR A 80 25.69 -0.15 11.96
CA TYR A 80 26.89 -0.11 11.11
C TYR A 80 27.89 -1.21 11.50
N VAL A 81 28.27 -1.29 12.78
CA VAL A 81 29.27 -2.25 13.27
C VAL A 81 28.84 -3.70 13.00
N ASN A 82 27.56 -3.99 13.22
CA ASN A 82 27.02 -5.34 13.05
C ASN A 82 26.41 -5.56 11.66
N TRP A 83 26.61 -4.63 10.71
CA TRP A 83 26.02 -4.75 9.38
C TRP A 83 26.55 -5.95 8.61
N HIS A 84 27.76 -6.44 8.92
CA HIS A 84 28.34 -7.62 8.28
C HIS A 84 27.66 -8.93 8.70
N ASP A 85 27.01 -8.98 9.88
CA ASP A 85 26.26 -10.16 10.33
C ASP A 85 24.87 -10.25 9.66
N ARG A 86 24.67 -11.32 8.89
CA ARG A 86 23.40 -11.63 8.22
C ARG A 86 22.23 -11.78 9.19
N SER A 87 22.44 -12.43 10.34
CA SER A 87 21.39 -12.67 11.33
C SER A 87 20.92 -11.34 11.93
N TYR A 88 21.87 -10.49 12.32
CA TYR A 88 21.61 -9.14 12.78
C TYR A 88 20.87 -8.29 11.74
N ARG A 89 21.37 -8.23 10.49
CA ARG A 89 20.72 -7.49 9.39
C ARG A 89 19.25 -7.90 9.22
N ASN A 90 18.99 -9.20 9.14
CA ASN A 90 17.63 -9.73 8.97
C ASN A 90 16.71 -9.34 10.12
N LYS A 91 17.19 -9.39 11.36
CA LYS A 91 16.42 -9.00 12.55
C LYS A 91 16.08 -7.50 12.56
N VAL A 92 17.04 -6.64 12.17
CA VAL A 92 16.80 -5.20 12.07
C VAL A 92 15.80 -4.89 10.96
N LEU A 93 16.02 -5.48 9.78
CA LEU A 93 15.12 -5.39 8.63
C LEU A 93 13.69 -5.76 8.99
N GLN A 94 13.47 -6.94 9.57
CA GLN A 94 12.14 -7.38 10.00
C GLN A 94 11.50 -6.38 10.96
N GLY A 95 12.24 -5.83 11.91
CA GLY A 95 11.73 -4.79 12.82
C GLY A 95 11.26 -3.52 12.10
N LYS A 96 11.99 -3.09 11.07
CA LYS A 96 11.61 -1.93 10.22
C LYS A 96 10.38 -2.21 9.37
N LEU A 97 10.24 -3.43 8.84
CA LEU A 97 9.08 -3.84 8.06
C LEU A 97 7.83 -3.87 8.92
N VAL A 98 7.91 -4.47 10.11
CA VAL A 98 6.80 -4.50 11.06
C VAL A 98 6.37 -3.10 11.46
N LEU A 99 7.32 -2.17 11.65
CA LEU A 99 6.99 -0.76 11.90
C LEU A 99 6.21 -0.12 10.76
N ALA A 100 6.63 -0.34 9.51
CA ALA A 100 5.93 0.21 8.34
C ALA A 100 4.51 -0.36 8.21
N VAL A 101 4.35 -1.66 8.42
CA VAL A 101 3.04 -2.32 8.43
C VAL A 101 2.14 -1.75 9.53
N LEU A 102 2.66 -1.55 10.75
CA LEU A 102 1.89 -0.98 11.86
C LEU A 102 1.40 0.45 11.54
N GLU A 103 2.22 1.26 10.87
CA GLU A 103 1.80 2.58 10.40
C GLU A 103 0.74 2.49 9.30
N GLY A 104 0.89 1.56 8.35
CA GLY A 104 -0.12 1.29 7.32
C GLY A 104 -1.46 0.86 7.92
N MET A 105 -1.45 -0.03 8.90
CA MET A 105 -2.65 -0.45 9.63
C MET A 105 -3.28 0.70 10.40
N LEU A 106 -2.49 1.57 11.02
CA LEU A 106 -3.01 2.77 11.68
C LEU A 106 -3.68 3.71 10.67
N PHE A 107 -3.05 3.92 9.51
CA PHE A 107 -3.64 4.66 8.41
C PHE A 107 -4.97 4.06 7.95
N LEU A 108 -5.04 2.74 7.78
CA LEU A 108 -6.28 2.04 7.43
C LEU A 108 -7.39 2.28 8.47
N ILE A 109 -7.09 2.10 9.76
CA ILE A 109 -8.05 2.27 10.86
C ILE A 109 -8.59 3.70 10.89
N VAL A 110 -7.72 4.70 10.88
CA VAL A 110 -8.15 6.12 10.95
C VAL A 110 -8.96 6.49 9.72
N SER A 111 -8.52 6.09 8.54
CA SER A 111 -9.26 6.43 7.33
C SER A 111 -10.60 5.70 7.22
N THR A 112 -10.72 4.50 7.79
CA THR A 112 -12.02 3.82 7.96
C THR A 112 -12.90 4.56 8.97
N ALA A 113 -12.33 5.08 10.05
CA ALA A 113 -13.07 5.91 11.02
C ALA A 113 -13.56 7.22 10.40
N ILE A 114 -12.75 7.88 9.55
CA ILE A 114 -13.16 9.08 8.81
C ILE A 114 -14.30 8.73 7.85
N LEU A 115 -14.24 7.60 7.13
CA LEU A 115 -15.36 7.13 6.31
C LEU A 115 -16.63 6.94 7.16
N GLY A 116 -16.51 6.32 8.34
CA GLY A 116 -17.63 6.15 9.25
C GLY A 116 -18.27 7.47 9.66
N ILE A 117 -17.47 8.47 10.03
CA ILE A 117 -17.95 9.83 10.35
C ILE A 117 -18.65 10.47 9.14
N PHE A 118 -18.08 10.27 7.95
CA PHE A 118 -18.63 10.78 6.70
C PHE A 118 -19.99 10.15 6.35
N TYR A 119 -20.18 8.87 6.62
CA TYR A 119 -21.48 8.21 6.47
C TYR A 119 -22.49 8.68 7.53
N LEU A 120 -22.04 8.85 8.78
CA LEU A 120 -22.87 9.33 9.88
C LEU A 120 -23.31 10.80 9.72
N SER A 121 -22.61 11.60 8.93
CA SER A 121 -22.99 13.00 8.68
C SER A 121 -24.19 13.15 7.73
N GLY A 122 -24.63 12.07 7.08
CA GLY A 122 -25.69 12.12 6.07
C GLY A 122 -25.24 12.60 4.69
N PHE A 123 -23.96 12.96 4.51
CA PHE A 123 -23.44 13.41 3.22
C PHE A 123 -23.75 12.45 2.06
N PRO A 124 -23.56 11.12 2.18
CA PRO A 124 -23.85 10.21 1.07
C PRO A 124 -25.31 10.28 0.61
N TYR A 125 -26.24 10.47 1.55
CA TYR A 125 -27.67 10.60 1.26
C TYR A 125 -27.99 11.91 0.52
N GLU A 126 -27.44 13.04 0.98
CA GLU A 126 -27.59 14.33 0.29
C GLU A 126 -26.99 14.30 -1.12
N TYR A 127 -25.83 13.66 -1.26
CA TYR A 127 -25.18 13.48 -2.56
C TYR A 127 -26.02 12.62 -3.49
N GLU A 128 -26.55 11.50 -3.00
CA GLU A 128 -27.44 10.59 -3.75
C GLU A 128 -28.67 11.35 -4.27
N GLN A 129 -29.38 12.06 -3.40
CA GLN A 129 -30.59 12.81 -3.79
C GLN A 129 -30.31 13.84 -4.88
N LYS A 130 -29.13 14.46 -4.86
CA LYS A 130 -28.76 15.50 -5.81
C LYS A 130 -28.38 14.96 -7.19
N HIS A 131 -27.74 13.79 -7.26
CA HIS A 131 -27.14 13.27 -8.49
C HIS A 131 -27.86 12.04 -9.07
N PHE A 132 -28.65 11.33 -8.26
CA PHE A 132 -29.46 10.16 -8.65
C PHE A 132 -30.92 10.30 -8.18
N PRO A 133 -31.65 11.33 -8.62
CA PRO A 133 -33.03 11.53 -8.21
C PRO A 133 -33.96 10.48 -8.84
N GLY A 134 -34.67 9.71 -8.02
CA GLY A 134 -35.88 8.98 -8.43
C GLY A 134 -35.79 7.44 -8.46
N ASP A 135 -34.63 6.85 -8.71
CA ASP A 135 -34.44 5.39 -8.65
C ASP A 135 -33.23 5.00 -7.79
N ALA A 136 -33.50 4.27 -6.71
CA ALA A 136 -32.47 3.78 -5.81
C ALA A 136 -31.61 2.67 -6.42
N SER A 137 -32.10 2.00 -7.47
CA SER A 137 -31.43 0.87 -8.11
C SER A 137 -30.29 1.29 -9.05
N THR A 138 -30.27 2.54 -9.51
CA THR A 138 -29.21 3.10 -10.36
C THR A 138 -28.08 3.76 -9.57
N SER A 139 -28.25 3.88 -8.24
CA SER A 139 -27.30 4.55 -7.37
C SER A 139 -26.16 3.62 -6.91
N PRO A 140 -24.89 3.90 -7.27
CA PRO A 140 -23.73 3.11 -6.82
C PRO A 140 -23.52 3.15 -5.30
N LEU A 141 -24.05 4.17 -4.63
CA LEU A 141 -23.99 4.36 -3.18
C LEU A 141 -24.71 3.25 -2.41
N ARG A 142 -25.74 2.65 -3.00
CA ARG A 142 -26.54 1.58 -2.40
C ARG A 142 -26.10 0.19 -2.82
N PHE A 143 -24.98 0.06 -3.54
CA PHE A 143 -24.50 -1.26 -3.96
C PHE A 143 -24.40 -2.20 -2.75
N SER A 144 -25.14 -3.31 -2.89
CA SER A 144 -25.11 -4.43 -1.98
C SER A 144 -24.80 -5.68 -2.81
N PRO A 145 -23.65 -6.34 -2.60
CA PRO A 145 -23.30 -7.52 -3.36
C PRO A 145 -24.27 -8.67 -3.06
N SER A 146 -24.49 -9.56 -4.04
CA SER A 146 -25.08 -10.87 -3.78
C SER A 146 -24.20 -11.68 -2.81
N SER A 147 -24.73 -12.77 -2.23
CA SER A 147 -23.95 -13.59 -1.29
C SER A 147 -22.63 -14.13 -1.91
N LEU A 148 -22.66 -14.47 -3.21
CA LEU A 148 -21.46 -14.92 -3.92
C LEU A 148 -20.46 -13.77 -4.12
N GLU A 149 -20.92 -12.60 -4.56
CA GLU A 149 -20.05 -11.43 -4.75
C GLU A 149 -19.46 -10.95 -3.42
N GLY A 150 -20.26 -10.97 -2.35
CA GLY A 150 -19.80 -10.61 -1.00
C GLY A 150 -18.70 -11.55 -0.50
N LEU A 151 -18.84 -12.86 -0.76
CA LEU A 151 -17.79 -13.84 -0.47
C LEU A 151 -16.52 -13.57 -1.28
N LEU A 152 -16.66 -13.28 -2.58
CA LEU A 152 -15.51 -12.95 -3.45
C LEU A 152 -14.82 -11.67 -3.01
N PHE A 153 -15.57 -10.61 -2.66
CA PHE A 153 -15.03 -9.39 -2.08
C PHE A 153 -14.26 -9.64 -0.79
N ALA A 154 -14.78 -10.47 0.11
CA ALA A 154 -14.09 -10.82 1.34
C ALA A 154 -12.73 -11.51 1.04
N PHE A 155 -12.68 -12.44 0.09
CA PHE A 155 -11.43 -13.07 -0.32
C PHE A 155 -10.47 -12.08 -0.98
N ILE A 156 -10.95 -11.19 -1.85
CA ILE A 156 -10.15 -10.14 -2.48
C ILE A 156 -9.54 -9.23 -1.42
N ILE A 157 -10.32 -8.78 -0.44
CA ILE A 157 -9.86 -7.96 0.69
C ILE A 157 -8.76 -8.67 1.46
N VAL A 158 -8.97 -9.93 1.85
CA VAL A 158 -7.97 -10.72 2.57
C VAL A 158 -6.68 -10.84 1.75
N LEU A 159 -6.79 -11.14 0.45
CA LEU A 159 -5.63 -11.26 -0.43
C LEU A 159 -4.89 -9.93 -0.64
N GLN A 160 -5.59 -8.79 -0.65
CA GLN A 160 -4.96 -7.47 -0.69
C GLN A 160 -4.22 -7.16 0.62
N VAL A 161 -4.78 -7.52 1.76
CA VAL A 161 -4.08 -7.43 3.06
C VAL A 161 -2.84 -8.31 3.04
N VAL A 162 -2.93 -9.56 2.56
CA VAL A 162 -1.74 -10.42 2.38
C VAL A 162 -0.73 -9.78 1.42
N ALA A 163 -1.21 -9.16 0.34
CA ALA A 163 -0.38 -8.49 -0.64
C ALA A 163 0.41 -7.32 -0.06
N LEU A 164 -0.12 -6.63 0.94
CA LEU A 164 0.62 -5.62 1.69
C LEU A 164 1.89 -6.20 2.33
N PHE A 165 1.79 -7.37 2.97
CA PHE A 165 2.95 -8.01 3.58
C PHE A 165 3.93 -8.55 2.55
N THR A 166 3.41 -9.24 1.52
CA THR A 166 4.24 -9.92 0.52
C THR A 166 4.95 -8.93 -0.39
N SER A 167 4.28 -7.87 -0.82
CA SER A 167 4.86 -6.82 -1.68
C SER A 167 5.96 -6.03 -0.97
N ILE A 168 5.76 -5.66 0.29
CA ILE A 168 6.80 -5.03 1.12
C ILE A 168 7.97 -6.00 1.28
N TYR A 169 7.73 -7.26 1.66
CA TYR A 169 8.79 -8.26 1.77
C TYR A 169 9.60 -8.40 0.48
N TRP A 170 8.92 -8.54 -0.66
CA TRP A 170 9.51 -8.64 -1.98
C TRP A 170 10.38 -7.42 -2.31
N TYR A 171 9.80 -6.22 -2.17
CA TYR A 171 10.45 -4.95 -2.45
C TYR A 171 11.77 -4.83 -1.70
N TYR A 172 11.80 -5.19 -0.41
CA TYR A 172 13.04 -5.15 0.37
C TYR A 172 14.08 -6.13 -0.10
N ASN A 173 13.68 -7.38 -0.34
CA ASN A 173 14.62 -8.43 -0.66
C ASN A 173 15.27 -8.22 -2.02
N ARG A 174 14.54 -7.66 -2.98
CA ARG A 174 15.00 -7.51 -4.35
C ARG A 174 15.67 -6.16 -4.63
N CYS A 175 15.12 -5.08 -4.10
CA CYS A 175 15.34 -3.74 -4.63
C CYS A 175 16.37 -2.93 -3.85
N TRP A 176 16.71 -3.35 -2.63
CA TRP A 176 17.56 -2.56 -1.75
C TRP A 176 19.01 -2.99 -1.83
N LYS A 177 19.89 -2.03 -2.14
CA LYS A 177 21.34 -2.15 -2.03
C LYS A 177 21.87 -1.02 -1.14
N VAL A 178 22.64 -1.39 -0.12
CA VAL A 178 23.33 -0.41 0.74
C VAL A 178 24.64 -0.04 0.08
N THR A 179 24.91 1.27 -0.01
CA THR A 179 26.10 1.83 -0.65
C THR A 179 27.02 2.54 0.34
N GLY A 180 26.58 2.79 1.57
CA GLY A 180 27.40 3.44 2.57
C GLY A 180 26.65 3.83 3.84
N PHE A 181 27.35 4.49 4.75
CA PHE A 181 26.77 5.01 6.00
C PHE A 181 27.28 6.43 6.29
N ASN A 182 26.40 7.31 6.74
CA ASN A 182 26.76 8.63 7.27
C ASN A 182 26.57 8.61 8.79
N LYS A 183 27.68 8.71 9.53
CA LYS A 183 27.70 8.54 10.98
C LYS A 183 27.02 9.70 11.69
N TYR A 184 27.33 10.95 11.33
CA TYR A 184 26.71 12.14 11.93
C TYR A 184 25.20 12.17 11.79
N LYS A 185 24.68 11.95 10.57
CA LYS A 185 23.25 12.03 10.29
C LYS A 185 22.52 10.74 10.63
N LYS A 186 23.23 9.66 11.00
CA LYS A 186 22.63 8.36 11.30
C LYS A 186 21.82 7.84 10.09
N ILE A 187 22.41 7.95 8.89
CA ILE A 187 21.78 7.61 7.60
C ILE A 187 22.49 6.43 6.95
N ILE A 188 21.72 5.46 6.48
CA ILE A 188 22.16 4.44 5.53
C ILE A 188 22.00 4.99 4.12
N LYS A 189 23.10 5.03 3.36
CA LYS A 189 23.07 5.36 1.94
C LYS A 189 22.62 4.13 1.17
N ILE A 190 21.69 4.34 0.24
CA ILE A 190 21.11 3.29 -0.60
C ILE A 190 21.28 3.65 -2.06
N ASP A 191 21.31 2.63 -2.91
CA ASP A 191 21.14 2.81 -4.34
C ASP A 191 19.67 3.17 -4.61
N LEU A 192 19.42 4.49 -4.77
CA LEU A 192 18.09 5.04 -4.97
C LEU A 192 17.43 4.53 -6.25
N ILE A 193 18.19 4.28 -7.32
CA ILE A 193 17.63 3.82 -8.60
C ILE A 193 17.08 2.41 -8.43
N ARG A 194 17.83 1.53 -7.77
CA ARG A 194 17.38 0.16 -7.47
C ARG A 194 16.16 0.13 -6.55
N GLY A 195 15.99 1.11 -5.68
CA GLY A 195 14.81 1.26 -4.85
C GLY A 195 13.60 1.88 -5.59
N LEU A 196 13.81 2.93 -6.37
CA LEU A 196 12.72 3.69 -6.99
C LEU A 196 12.06 2.97 -8.17
N VAL A 197 12.82 2.30 -9.03
CA VAL A 197 12.24 1.62 -10.21
C VAL A 197 11.20 0.57 -9.79
N PRO A 198 11.47 -0.33 -8.83
CA PRO A 198 10.49 -1.32 -8.41
C PRO A 198 9.32 -0.72 -7.62
N LEU A 199 9.53 0.42 -6.96
CA LEU A 199 8.45 1.18 -6.32
C LEU A 199 7.46 1.70 -7.37
N ILE A 200 7.97 2.28 -8.47
CA ILE A 200 7.14 2.75 -9.60
C ILE A 200 6.42 1.58 -10.26
N ILE A 201 7.09 0.45 -10.49
CA ILE A 201 6.45 -0.75 -11.05
C ILE A 201 5.30 -1.23 -10.14
N ASN A 202 5.51 -1.26 -8.82
CA ASN A 202 4.43 -1.60 -7.89
C ASN A 202 3.29 -0.59 -7.96
N MET A 203 3.58 0.71 -8.02
CA MET A 203 2.53 1.73 -8.19
C MET A 203 1.72 1.52 -9.47
N LEU A 204 2.37 1.15 -10.58
CA LEU A 204 1.68 0.87 -11.84
C LEU A 204 0.81 -0.38 -11.75
N ILE A 205 1.32 -1.47 -11.14
CA ILE A 205 0.54 -2.69 -10.93
C ILE A 205 -0.69 -2.40 -10.07
N TRP A 206 -0.51 -1.75 -8.92
CA TRP A 206 -1.63 -1.44 -8.02
C TRP A 206 -2.56 -0.36 -8.58
N GLY A 207 -2.03 0.58 -9.38
CA GLY A 207 -2.81 1.54 -10.14
C GLY A 207 -3.67 0.86 -11.22
N LEU A 208 -3.15 -0.19 -11.86
CA LEU A 208 -3.92 -1.03 -12.79
C LEU A 208 -5.11 -1.69 -12.08
N PHE A 209 -4.89 -2.24 -10.89
CA PHE A 209 -5.99 -2.80 -10.09
C PHE A 209 -7.04 -1.74 -9.74
N LEU A 210 -6.60 -0.54 -9.36
CA LEU A 210 -7.50 0.53 -8.99
C LEU A 210 -8.33 1.03 -10.19
N VAL A 211 -7.64 1.38 -11.29
CA VAL A 211 -8.26 2.05 -12.44
C VAL A 211 -8.95 1.07 -13.37
N LEU A 212 -8.28 -0.03 -13.71
CA LEU A 212 -8.84 -0.96 -14.69
C LEU A 212 -9.68 -2.03 -14.05
N LEU A 213 -9.32 -2.53 -12.86
CA LEU A 213 -10.06 -3.66 -12.29
C LEU A 213 -11.32 -3.21 -11.54
N ASP A 214 -11.20 -2.30 -10.58
CA ASP A 214 -12.36 -1.96 -9.75
C ASP A 214 -13.38 -1.09 -10.48
N GLN A 215 -12.93 -0.10 -11.28
CA GLN A 215 -13.84 0.76 -12.03
C GLN A 215 -14.63 -0.01 -13.08
N VAL A 216 -14.01 -0.99 -13.75
CA VAL A 216 -14.67 -1.78 -14.80
C VAL A 216 -15.75 -2.68 -14.21
N TYR A 217 -15.53 -3.30 -13.05
CA TYR A 217 -16.58 -4.08 -12.38
C TYR A 217 -17.82 -3.22 -12.11
N PHE A 218 -17.64 -1.96 -11.71
CA PHE A 218 -18.78 -1.09 -11.36
C PHE A 218 -19.45 -0.45 -12.55
N ASN A 219 -18.68 -0.15 -13.58
CA ASN A 219 -19.24 0.23 -14.85
C ASN A 219 -20.17 -0.86 -15.42
N PHE A 220 -19.85 -2.16 -15.20
CA PHE A 220 -20.77 -3.24 -15.61
C PHE A 220 -22.09 -3.25 -14.83
N ILE A 221 -22.08 -2.90 -13.55
CA ILE A 221 -23.27 -2.99 -12.68
C ILE A 221 -24.08 -1.70 -12.72
N TYR A 222 -23.41 -0.56 -12.95
CA TYR A 222 -23.98 0.78 -12.99
C TYR A 222 -23.52 1.56 -14.24
N PRO A 223 -23.85 1.09 -15.47
CA PRO A 223 -23.37 1.73 -16.70
C PRO A 223 -23.85 3.18 -16.84
N GLU A 224 -25.05 3.50 -16.33
CA GLU A 224 -25.60 4.85 -16.37
C GLU A 224 -24.83 5.86 -15.50
N ALA A 225 -24.18 5.38 -14.43
CA ALA A 225 -23.33 6.21 -13.59
C ALA A 225 -21.95 6.47 -14.22
N TYR A 226 -21.55 5.68 -15.22
CA TYR A 226 -20.22 5.74 -15.87
C TYR A 226 -20.31 5.76 -17.40
N PRO A 227 -21.02 6.74 -18.01
CA PRO A 227 -21.36 6.74 -19.44
C PRO A 227 -20.16 6.95 -20.39
N ASN A 228 -18.93 7.09 -19.88
CA ASN A 228 -17.72 7.23 -20.70
C ASN A 228 -16.86 5.96 -20.72
N PHE A 229 -17.24 4.91 -19.97
CA PHE A 229 -16.50 3.66 -19.89
C PHE A 229 -17.21 2.56 -20.68
N HIS A 230 -17.11 2.57 -22.01
CA HIS A 230 -17.73 1.53 -22.86
C HIS A 230 -16.77 0.37 -23.22
N PHE A 231 -15.65 0.24 -22.50
CA PHE A 231 -14.50 -0.55 -22.95
C PHE A 231 -14.76 -2.06 -23.12
N LEU A 232 -15.88 -2.58 -22.62
CA LEU A 232 -16.22 -4.02 -22.62
C LEU A 232 -17.71 -4.30 -22.83
N ASP A 233 -18.46 -3.35 -23.40
CA ASP A 233 -19.88 -3.54 -23.71
C ASP A 233 -20.05 -4.74 -24.65
N GLY A 234 -20.97 -5.66 -24.31
CA GLY A 234 -21.22 -6.89 -25.07
C GLY A 234 -20.25 -8.07 -24.77
N SER A 235 -19.34 -7.92 -23.81
CA SER A 235 -18.49 -9.04 -23.36
C SER A 235 -19.24 -10.01 -22.43
N ILE A 236 -18.73 -11.25 -22.25
CA ILE A 236 -19.27 -12.20 -21.27
C ILE A 236 -19.28 -11.66 -19.83
N PHE A 237 -18.43 -10.68 -19.53
CA PHE A 237 -18.36 -10.03 -18.22
C PHE A 237 -19.55 -9.10 -17.97
N SER A 238 -20.17 -8.56 -19.02
CA SER A 238 -21.38 -7.73 -18.90
C SER A 238 -22.61 -8.52 -18.46
N THR A 239 -22.65 -9.82 -18.71
CA THR A 239 -23.75 -10.70 -18.29
C THR A 239 -23.46 -11.44 -16.99
N GLN A 240 -22.20 -11.52 -16.57
CA GLN A 240 -21.75 -12.21 -15.37
C GLN A 240 -20.65 -11.43 -14.63
N PRO A 241 -21.02 -10.36 -13.88
CA PRO A 241 -20.05 -9.49 -13.20
C PRO A 241 -19.12 -10.23 -12.22
N TYR A 242 -19.59 -11.32 -11.60
CA TYR A 242 -18.77 -12.13 -10.68
C TYR A 242 -17.55 -12.77 -11.36
N LEU A 243 -17.57 -12.99 -12.69
CA LEU A 243 -16.38 -13.46 -13.43
C LEU A 243 -15.24 -12.46 -13.33
N TYR A 244 -15.57 -11.17 -13.26
CA TYR A 244 -14.59 -10.12 -13.05
C TYR A 244 -13.90 -10.24 -11.70
N LEU A 245 -14.68 -10.45 -10.64
CA LEU A 245 -14.15 -10.67 -9.29
C LEU A 245 -13.27 -11.93 -9.22
N LEU A 246 -13.61 -12.99 -9.96
CA LEU A 246 -12.77 -14.19 -10.08
C LEU A 246 -11.43 -13.90 -10.77
N VAL A 247 -11.42 -13.09 -11.83
CA VAL A 247 -10.18 -12.63 -12.48
C VAL A 247 -9.33 -11.82 -11.50
N GLN A 248 -9.93 -10.87 -10.78
CA GLN A 248 -9.23 -10.09 -9.75
C GLN A 248 -8.61 -11.00 -8.68
N LEU A 249 -9.37 -11.97 -8.19
CA LEU A 249 -8.91 -12.95 -7.21
C LEU A 249 -7.73 -13.78 -7.74
N GLY A 250 -7.84 -14.29 -8.97
CA GLY A 250 -6.77 -15.05 -9.63
C GLY A 250 -5.48 -14.24 -9.79
N LEU A 251 -5.59 -12.97 -10.22
CA LEU A 251 -4.46 -12.06 -10.32
C LEU A 251 -3.83 -11.79 -8.96
N LEU A 252 -4.62 -11.52 -7.91
CA LEU A 252 -4.12 -11.30 -6.56
C LEU A 252 -3.37 -12.52 -6.01
N VAL A 253 -3.87 -13.73 -6.27
CA VAL A 253 -3.16 -14.97 -5.91
C VAL A 253 -1.83 -15.04 -6.66
N ALA A 254 -1.82 -14.79 -7.97
CA ALA A 254 -0.60 -14.82 -8.79
C ALA A 254 0.44 -13.80 -8.30
N PHE A 255 0.04 -12.55 -8.01
CA PHE A 255 0.94 -11.54 -7.50
C PHE A 255 1.49 -11.88 -6.12
N ASN A 256 0.65 -12.37 -5.21
CA ASN A 256 1.10 -12.79 -3.88
C ASN A 256 2.13 -13.93 -3.98
N LEU A 257 1.86 -14.94 -4.79
CA LEU A 257 2.78 -16.05 -5.03
C LEU A 257 4.10 -15.55 -5.64
N PHE A 258 4.02 -14.68 -6.64
CA PHE A 258 5.20 -14.05 -7.24
C PHE A 258 6.04 -13.30 -6.18
N TYR A 259 5.41 -12.43 -5.39
CA TYR A 259 6.10 -11.65 -4.36
C TYR A 259 6.77 -12.54 -3.31
N ILE A 260 6.09 -13.60 -2.86
CA ILE A 260 6.66 -14.55 -1.90
C ILE A 260 7.82 -15.34 -2.53
N ILE A 261 7.60 -15.98 -3.67
CA ILE A 261 8.57 -16.89 -4.29
C ILE A 261 9.82 -16.11 -4.71
N ASP A 262 9.67 -15.03 -5.48
CA ASP A 262 10.80 -14.20 -5.90
C ASP A 262 11.45 -13.52 -4.68
N GLY A 263 10.68 -13.10 -3.69
CA GLY A 263 11.18 -12.55 -2.43
C GLY A 263 12.07 -13.54 -1.66
N ILE A 264 11.66 -14.81 -1.55
CA ILE A 264 12.44 -15.88 -0.92
C ILE A 264 13.72 -16.14 -1.70
N ILE A 265 13.63 -16.25 -3.03
CA ILE A 265 14.80 -16.49 -3.90
C ILE A 265 15.79 -15.34 -3.76
N ALA A 266 15.32 -14.09 -3.83
CA ALA A 266 16.13 -12.89 -3.66
C ALA A 266 16.79 -12.83 -2.27
N ASN A 267 16.07 -13.21 -1.22
CA ASN A 267 16.62 -13.24 0.14
C ASN A 267 17.69 -14.34 0.33
N LYS A 268 17.54 -15.49 -0.34
CA LYS A 268 18.55 -16.56 -0.34
C LYS A 268 19.83 -16.14 -1.07
N ARG A 269 19.69 -15.50 -2.25
CA ARG A 269 20.78 -15.09 -3.16
C ARG A 269 21.32 -13.68 -2.89
N ARG A 270 21.02 -13.10 -1.73
CA ARG A 270 21.15 -11.66 -1.51
C ARG A 270 22.63 -11.22 -1.44
N THR A 271 23.14 -10.68 -2.55
CA THR A 271 24.46 -10.03 -2.65
C THR A 271 24.39 -8.51 -2.56
N ASN A 272 23.17 -7.93 -2.52
CA ASN A 272 22.95 -6.48 -2.46
C ASN A 272 23.35 -5.82 -1.12
N PHE A 273 23.74 -6.61 -0.12
CA PHE A 273 24.40 -6.12 1.08
C PHE A 273 25.89 -6.42 0.96
N ILE A 274 26.55 -5.72 0.04
CA ILE A 274 28.01 -5.70 0.00
C ILE A 274 28.48 -4.97 1.26
N GLU A 275 29.65 -5.35 1.77
CA GLU A 275 30.31 -4.64 2.87
C GLU A 275 30.32 -3.15 2.59
N ILE A 276 29.98 -2.36 3.62
CA ILE A 276 30.06 -0.91 3.52
C ILE A 276 31.54 -0.59 3.37
N ASP A 277 31.95 -0.15 2.18
CA ASP A 277 33.34 0.27 1.94
C ASP A 277 33.68 1.39 2.95
N PRO A 278 34.74 1.23 3.78
CA PRO A 278 35.16 2.24 4.73
C PRO A 278 35.33 3.63 4.09
N LEU A 279 35.74 3.69 2.82
CA LEU A 279 35.94 4.93 2.05
C LEU A 279 34.63 5.66 1.71
N THR A 280 33.48 4.97 1.77
CA THR A 280 32.16 5.58 1.52
C THR A 280 31.51 6.12 2.80
N THR A 281 32.14 5.89 3.95
CA THR A 281 31.75 6.47 5.22
C THR A 281 32.23 7.91 5.29
N VAL A 282 31.25 8.81 5.34
CA VAL A 282 31.53 10.20 5.68
C VAL A 282 31.42 10.23 7.18
N ASP A 283 32.56 10.40 7.84
CA ASP A 283 32.60 10.72 9.26
C ASP A 283 31.69 11.91 9.50
#